data_AF-A0A6G3ZCT5-F1
#
_entry.id   AF-A0A6G3ZCT5-F1
#
_cell.length_a   1.000
_cell.length_b   1.000
_cell.length_c   1.000
_cell.angle_alpha   90.00
_cell.angle_beta   90.00
_cell.angle_gamma   90.00
#
_symmetry.space_group_name_H-M   'P 1'
#
loop_
_entity.id
_entity.type
_entity.pdbx_description
1 polymer ?
#
loop_
_entity_poly.entity_id
_entity_poly.type
_entity_poly.pdbx_seq_one_letter_code
_entity_poly.pdbx_strand_id
1 'polypeptide(L)'
;EAFYLSNNSDVAMAVDAGVFSSGLEHFLLFGHEELRDPSAVFSQSDYLTNNPEIATAVDAGFFQSGFEHYIEFGADENRLPSLSLYNESFYLATNPTVAVAVESGAFTDGFEHYVSFGQAEGRRTSALFDEESYLAVNADVAMAVESGAFASGFAHYEQFGRFENRPVFQA
;
A
#
# COMPACT_ATOMS: atom_id res chain seq x y z
N GLU A 1 -9.12 2.47 -0.52
CA GLU A 1 -9.83 1.50 -1.40
C GLU A 1 -9.77 1.78 -2.91
N ALA A 2 -9.63 3.03 -3.39
CA ALA A 2 -9.66 3.32 -4.84
C ALA A 2 -8.64 2.51 -5.67
N PHE A 3 -7.39 2.39 -5.17
CA PHE A 3 -6.37 1.53 -5.77
C PHE A 3 -6.80 0.06 -5.83
N TYR A 4 -7.35 -0.44 -4.72
CA TYR A 4 -7.75 -1.83 -4.61
C TYR A 4 -8.86 -2.13 -5.62
N LEU A 5 -9.88 -1.28 -5.71
CA LEU A 5 -10.98 -1.44 -6.66
C LEU A 5 -10.53 -1.26 -8.12
N SER A 6 -9.61 -0.32 -8.41
CA SER A 6 -9.09 -0.13 -9.77
C SER A 6 -8.29 -1.33 -10.27
N ASN A 7 -7.56 -2.01 -9.36
CA ASN A 7 -6.77 -3.20 -9.70
C ASN A 7 -7.59 -4.51 -9.63
N ASN A 8 -8.78 -4.48 -9.02
CA ASN A 8 -9.63 -5.64 -8.81
C ASN A 8 -11.05 -5.36 -9.31
N SER A 9 -11.20 -5.37 -10.64
CA SER A 9 -12.47 -5.05 -11.30
C SER A 9 -13.64 -5.95 -10.89
N ASP A 10 -13.35 -7.21 -10.52
CA ASP A 10 -14.31 -8.16 -9.96
C ASP A 10 -14.84 -7.69 -8.60
N VAL A 11 -13.96 -7.18 -7.74
CA VAL A 11 -14.34 -6.60 -6.45
C VAL A 11 -15.10 -5.30 -6.65
N ALA A 12 -14.68 -4.44 -7.59
CA ALA A 12 -15.42 -3.21 -7.91
C ALA A 12 -16.87 -3.50 -8.32
N MET A 13 -17.09 -4.50 -9.19
CA MET A 13 -18.44 -4.94 -9.55
C MET A 13 -19.21 -5.50 -8.36
N ALA A 14 -18.54 -6.24 -7.45
CA ALA A 14 -19.18 -6.78 -6.26
C ALA A 14 -19.60 -5.68 -5.26
N VAL A 15 -18.81 -4.61 -5.13
CA VAL A 15 -19.16 -3.42 -4.34
C VAL A 15 -20.33 -2.67 -4.98
N ASP A 16 -20.31 -2.42 -6.28
CA ASP A 16 -21.41 -1.76 -7.00
C ASP A 16 -22.73 -2.56 -6.92
N ALA A 17 -22.64 -3.89 -6.86
CA ALA A 17 -23.78 -4.78 -6.67
C ALA A 17 -24.24 -4.88 -5.20
N GLY A 18 -23.53 -4.25 -4.25
CA GLY A 18 -23.83 -4.29 -2.83
C GLY A 18 -23.53 -5.64 -2.15
N VAL A 19 -22.69 -6.49 -2.76
CA VAL A 19 -22.19 -7.73 -2.16
C VAL A 19 -21.20 -7.41 -1.04
N PHE A 20 -20.35 -6.42 -1.27
CA PHE A 20 -19.48 -5.82 -0.27
C PHE A 20 -19.83 -4.35 -0.09
N SER A 21 -19.70 -3.86 1.14
CA SER A 21 -19.85 -2.45 1.49
C SER A 21 -18.70 -1.59 0.99
N SER A 22 -17.52 -2.18 0.79
CA SER A 22 -16.29 -1.49 0.37
C SER A 22 -15.27 -2.47 -0.22
N GLY A 23 -14.30 -1.95 -0.96
CA GLY A 23 -13.16 -2.75 -1.41
C GLY A 23 -12.29 -3.21 -0.23
N LEU A 24 -12.24 -2.40 0.83
CA LEU A 24 -11.53 -2.74 2.06
C LEU A 24 -12.16 -3.94 2.77
N GLU A 25 -13.49 -4.01 2.85
CA GLU A 25 -14.18 -5.17 3.43
C GLU A 25 -13.83 -6.45 2.67
N HIS A 26 -13.87 -6.43 1.34
CA HIS A 26 -13.44 -7.59 0.55
C HIS A 26 -11.99 -7.95 0.84
N PHE A 27 -11.09 -6.95 0.88
CA PHE A 27 -9.69 -7.21 1.14
C PHE A 27 -9.46 -7.89 2.49
N LEU A 28 -10.07 -7.36 3.55
CA LEU A 28 -9.93 -7.87 4.91
C LEU A 28 -10.58 -9.25 5.13
N LEU A 29 -11.59 -9.61 4.33
CA LEU A 29 -12.26 -10.91 4.44
C LEU A 29 -11.66 -11.98 3.51
N PHE A 30 -11.12 -11.58 2.36
CA PHE A 30 -10.72 -12.50 1.28
C PHE A 30 -9.44 -12.06 0.60
N GLY A 31 -9.36 -10.78 0.22
CA GLY A 31 -8.30 -10.30 -0.66
C GLY A 31 -6.89 -10.50 -0.13
N HIS A 32 -6.68 -10.43 1.18
CA HIS A 32 -5.36 -10.69 1.76
C HIS A 32 -4.94 -12.15 1.59
N GLU A 33 -5.86 -13.12 1.67
CA GLU A 33 -5.57 -14.54 1.41
C GLU A 33 -5.39 -14.83 -0.08
N GLU A 34 -6.08 -14.08 -0.94
CA GLU A 34 -5.99 -14.18 -2.39
C GLU A 34 -4.70 -13.57 -2.97
N LEU A 35 -3.72 -13.22 -2.12
CA LEU A 35 -2.48 -12.55 -2.50
C LEU A 35 -2.67 -11.22 -3.23
N ARG A 36 -3.80 -10.54 -3.00
CA ARG A 36 -4.05 -9.23 -3.61
C ARG A 36 -3.34 -8.14 -2.83
N ASP A 37 -2.93 -7.10 -3.54
CA ASP A 37 -2.23 -5.97 -2.94
C ASP A 37 -3.26 -4.92 -2.47
N PRO A 38 -3.34 -4.61 -1.17
CA PRO A 38 -4.35 -3.69 -0.64
C PRO A 38 -4.11 -2.23 -1.04
N SER A 39 -2.85 -1.90 -1.31
CA SER A 39 -2.40 -0.56 -1.63
C SER A 39 -1.16 -0.62 -2.51
N ALA A 40 -0.81 0.50 -3.12
CA ALA A 40 0.38 0.58 -3.96
C ALA A 40 1.68 0.37 -3.17
N VAL A 41 1.68 0.60 -1.84
CA VAL A 41 2.90 0.57 -1.02
C VAL A 41 3.16 -0.81 -0.41
N PHE A 42 2.24 -1.76 -0.58
CA PHE A 42 2.34 -3.10 -0.03
C PHE A 42 2.11 -4.10 -1.14
N SER A 43 3.14 -4.88 -1.44
CA SER A 43 3.04 -6.01 -2.33
C SER A 43 3.22 -7.28 -1.54
N GLN A 44 2.18 -8.11 -1.49
CA GLN A 44 2.25 -9.42 -0.83
C GLN A 44 3.35 -10.29 -1.44
N SER A 45 3.45 -10.30 -2.77
CA SER A 45 4.49 -11.05 -3.46
C SER A 45 5.88 -10.55 -3.13
N ASP A 46 6.12 -9.24 -3.10
CA ASP A 46 7.43 -8.69 -2.72
C ASP A 46 7.72 -9.01 -1.25
N TYR A 47 6.75 -8.83 -0.36
CA TYR A 47 6.91 -9.10 1.06
C TYR A 47 7.29 -10.57 1.30
N LEU A 48 6.58 -11.52 0.72
CA LEU A 48 6.87 -12.94 0.89
C LEU A 48 8.18 -13.35 0.20
N THR A 49 8.52 -12.76 -0.95
CA THR A 49 9.80 -13.02 -1.64
C THR A 49 10.99 -12.55 -0.82
N ASN A 50 10.88 -11.39 -0.16
CA ASN A 50 11.96 -10.83 0.66
C ASN A 50 12.03 -11.43 2.07
N ASN A 51 10.97 -12.12 2.51
CA ASN A 51 10.86 -12.74 3.82
C ASN A 51 10.51 -14.23 3.65
N PRO A 52 11.44 -15.06 3.15
CA PRO A 52 11.16 -16.45 2.74
C PRO A 52 10.73 -17.36 3.90
N GLU A 53 11.14 -17.05 5.13
CA GLU A 53 10.67 -17.71 6.34
C GLU A 53 9.18 -17.41 6.63
N ILE A 54 8.70 -16.22 6.25
CA ILE A 54 7.29 -15.86 6.35
C ILE A 54 6.49 -16.52 5.24
N ALA A 55 7.02 -16.60 4.03
CA ALA A 55 6.44 -17.42 2.97
C ALA A 55 6.26 -18.88 3.42
N THR A 56 7.28 -19.46 4.07
CA THR A 56 7.19 -20.81 4.63
C THR A 56 6.13 -20.92 5.73
N ALA A 57 6.01 -19.90 6.59
CA ALA A 57 5.01 -19.87 7.65
C ALA A 57 3.58 -19.73 7.10
N VAL A 58 3.38 -18.96 6.03
CA VAL A 58 2.10 -18.86 5.31
C VAL A 58 1.74 -20.20 4.66
N ASP A 59 2.67 -20.83 3.95
CA ASP A 59 2.47 -22.16 3.34
C ASP A 59 2.13 -23.25 4.38
N ALA A 60 2.65 -23.10 5.61
CA ALA A 60 2.38 -24.00 6.73
C ALA A 60 1.09 -23.64 7.50
N GLY A 61 0.39 -22.55 7.13
CA GLY A 61 -0.86 -22.11 7.76
C GLY A 61 -0.68 -21.46 9.13
N PHE A 62 0.52 -20.98 9.48
CA PHE A 62 0.74 -20.17 10.69
C PHE A 62 0.26 -18.72 10.50
N PHE A 63 0.28 -18.25 9.26
CA PHE A 63 -0.30 -16.98 8.84
C PHE A 63 -1.18 -17.23 7.60
N GLN A 64 -2.30 -16.56 7.52
CA GLN A 64 -3.22 -16.53 6.38
C GLN A 64 -2.61 -15.79 5.19
N SER A 65 -1.73 -14.81 5.44
CA SER A 65 -1.09 -14.04 4.37
C SER A 65 0.18 -13.33 4.84
N GLY A 66 1.00 -12.85 3.90
CA GLY A 66 2.10 -11.95 4.21
C GLY A 66 1.63 -10.62 4.80
N PHE A 67 0.42 -10.17 4.41
CA PHE A 67 -0.20 -8.97 4.96
C PHE A 67 -0.53 -9.13 6.45
N GLU A 68 -1.18 -10.23 6.84
CA GLU A 68 -1.48 -10.54 8.25
C GLU A 68 -0.20 -10.55 9.08
N HIS A 69 0.85 -11.28 8.64
CA HIS A 69 2.13 -11.25 9.35
C HIS A 69 2.68 -9.83 9.47
N TYR A 70 2.61 -9.02 8.42
CA TYR A 70 3.18 -7.68 8.45
C TYR A 70 2.50 -6.80 9.51
N ILE A 71 1.16 -6.82 9.55
CA ILE A 71 0.36 -6.07 10.51
C ILE A 71 0.62 -6.56 11.95
N GLU A 72 0.68 -7.87 12.16
CA GLU A 72 0.82 -8.42 13.51
C GLU A 72 2.25 -8.35 14.06
N PHE A 73 3.27 -8.45 13.19
CA PHE A 73 4.67 -8.59 13.60
C PHE A 73 5.65 -7.79 12.75
N GLY A 74 5.45 -7.77 11.43
CA GLY A 74 6.45 -7.23 10.50
C GLY A 74 6.79 -5.76 10.73
N ALA A 75 5.81 -4.92 11.10
CA ALA A 75 6.04 -3.53 11.43
C ALA A 75 6.98 -3.37 12.64
N ASP A 76 6.70 -4.08 13.74
CA ASP A 76 7.50 -4.07 14.97
C ASP A 76 8.90 -4.69 14.78
N GLU A 77 8.99 -5.67 13.88
CA GLU A 77 10.25 -6.28 13.45
C GLU A 77 11.06 -5.39 12.50
N ASN A 78 10.56 -4.20 12.15
CA ASN A 78 11.16 -3.29 11.16
C ASN A 78 11.32 -3.92 9.76
N ARG A 79 10.46 -4.86 9.40
CA ARG A 79 10.39 -5.38 8.03
C ARG A 79 9.74 -4.33 7.14
N LEU A 80 10.14 -4.32 5.87
CA LEU A 80 9.57 -3.40 4.89
C LEU A 80 8.42 -4.11 4.14
N PRO A 81 7.23 -3.50 4.04
CA PRO A 81 6.04 -4.10 3.43
C PRO A 81 6.17 -4.27 1.90
N SER A 82 7.01 -3.45 1.29
CA SER A 82 7.51 -3.58 -0.07
C SER A 82 8.86 -2.85 -0.12
N LEU A 83 9.67 -3.17 -1.12
CA LEU A 83 11.11 -2.86 -1.17
C LEU A 83 11.53 -1.37 -1.13
N SER A 84 10.67 -0.37 -0.86
CA SER A 84 11.19 0.97 -0.55
C SER A 84 10.32 2.05 0.09
N LEU A 85 8.99 1.95 0.23
CA LEU A 85 8.24 3.22 0.30
C LEU A 85 7.36 3.50 1.50
N TYR A 86 7.14 2.54 2.39
CA TYR A 86 6.45 2.80 3.66
C TYR A 86 7.43 2.81 4.82
N ASN A 87 7.46 3.91 5.56
CA ASN A 87 8.24 4.09 6.77
C ASN A 87 7.30 4.57 7.88
N GLU A 88 7.01 3.68 8.83
CA GLU A 88 6.08 3.92 9.93
C GLU A 88 6.46 5.16 10.75
N SER A 89 7.73 5.27 11.14
CA SER A 89 8.19 6.41 11.94
C SER A 89 8.04 7.75 11.20
N PHE A 90 8.31 7.78 9.90
CA PHE A 90 8.09 8.95 9.06
C PHE A 90 6.59 9.25 8.93
N TYR A 91 5.78 8.22 8.67
CA TYR A 91 4.35 8.37 8.46
C TYR A 91 3.66 8.92 9.71
N LEU A 92 3.91 8.35 10.89
CA LEU A 92 3.36 8.86 12.15
C LEU A 92 3.90 10.24 12.52
N ALA A 93 5.19 10.50 12.28
CA ALA A 93 5.78 11.83 12.53
C ALA A 93 5.19 12.93 11.63
N THR A 94 4.84 12.59 10.39
CA THR A 94 4.22 13.52 9.43
C THR A 94 2.70 13.57 9.54
N ASN A 95 2.08 12.64 10.26
CA ASN A 95 0.63 12.55 10.47
C ASN A 95 0.28 12.45 11.98
N PRO A 96 0.42 13.53 12.77
CA PRO A 96 0.28 13.46 14.23
C PRO A 96 -1.09 12.99 14.72
N THR A 97 -2.17 13.27 13.98
CA THR A 97 -3.51 12.77 14.34
C THR A 97 -3.64 11.27 14.16
N VAL A 98 -2.89 10.70 13.21
CA VAL A 98 -2.83 9.25 13.00
C VAL A 98 -2.02 8.61 14.11
N ALA A 99 -0.91 9.22 14.52
CA ALA A 99 -0.13 8.75 15.67
C ALA A 99 -1.00 8.65 16.94
N VAL A 100 -1.81 9.65 17.23
CA VAL A 100 -2.77 9.61 18.36
C VAL A 100 -3.81 8.50 18.18
N ALA A 101 -4.32 8.30 16.97
CA ALA A 101 -5.29 7.26 16.69
C ALA A 101 -4.69 5.85 16.90
N VAL A 102 -3.45 5.64 16.47
CA VAL A 102 -2.67 4.41 16.73
C VAL A 102 -2.43 4.20 18.22
N GLU A 103 -1.96 5.22 18.93
CA GLU A 103 -1.75 5.15 20.39
C GLU A 103 -3.04 4.84 21.17
N SER A 104 -4.19 5.27 20.66
CA SER A 104 -5.50 4.99 21.25
C SER A 104 -6.08 3.60 20.88
N GLY A 105 -5.41 2.85 20.00
CA GLY A 105 -5.87 1.56 19.48
C GLY A 105 -7.02 1.67 18.47
N ALA A 106 -7.24 2.84 17.87
CA ALA A 106 -8.20 3.00 16.78
C ALA A 106 -7.68 2.43 15.46
N PHE A 107 -6.35 2.34 15.34
CA PHE A 107 -5.62 1.58 14.33
C PHE A 107 -4.52 0.81 15.03
N THR A 108 -4.17 -0.35 14.49
CA THR A 108 -3.04 -1.18 14.91
C THR A 108 -1.72 -0.44 14.70
N ASP A 109 -1.58 0.21 13.53
CA ASP A 109 -0.41 0.99 13.14
C ASP A 109 -0.78 2.08 12.11
N GLY A 110 0.19 2.92 11.75
CA GLY A 110 0.01 3.94 10.72
C GLY A 110 -0.25 3.36 9.33
N PHE A 111 0.19 2.12 9.10
CA PHE A 111 0.07 1.47 7.81
C PHE A 111 -1.39 1.04 7.54
N GLU A 112 -2.07 0.49 8.55
CA GLU A 112 -3.51 0.23 8.53
C GLU A 112 -4.29 1.51 8.21
N HIS A 113 -3.95 2.63 8.86
CA HIS A 113 -4.54 3.92 8.52
C HIS A 113 -4.23 4.32 7.07
N TYR A 114 -2.99 4.14 6.60
CA TYR A 114 -2.63 4.50 5.24
C TYR A 114 -3.45 3.73 4.20
N VAL A 115 -3.56 2.42 4.36
CA VAL A 115 -4.36 1.54 3.50
C VAL A 115 -5.83 1.95 3.50
N SER A 116 -6.36 2.28 4.68
CA SER A 116 -7.77 2.63 4.87
C SER A 116 -8.11 4.02 4.34
N PHE A 117 -7.24 5.01 4.60
CA PHE A 117 -7.52 6.44 4.37
C PHE A 117 -6.37 7.16 3.67
N GLY A 118 -5.14 6.98 4.17
CA GLY A 118 -4.00 7.81 3.79
C GLY A 118 -3.68 7.76 2.29
N GLN A 119 -3.92 6.63 1.62
CA GLN A 119 -3.77 6.50 0.17
C GLN A 119 -4.76 7.39 -0.59
N ALA A 120 -6.04 7.38 -0.21
CA ALA A 120 -7.06 8.21 -0.86
C ALA A 120 -6.85 9.70 -0.58
N GLU A 121 -6.23 10.01 0.57
CA GLU A 121 -5.84 11.36 0.96
C GLU A 121 -4.51 11.82 0.32
N GLY A 122 -3.81 10.96 -0.45
CA GLY A 122 -2.53 11.29 -1.08
C GLY A 122 -1.38 11.49 -0.08
N ARG A 123 -1.44 10.86 1.11
CA ARG A 123 -0.41 11.03 2.14
C ARG A 123 0.90 10.37 1.73
N ARG A 124 2.01 11.02 2.07
CA ARG A 124 3.36 10.50 1.84
C ARG A 124 3.67 9.39 2.83
N THR A 125 4.17 8.26 2.33
CA THR A 125 4.48 7.08 3.14
C THR A 125 5.95 6.96 3.53
N SER A 126 6.85 7.71 2.88
CA SER A 126 8.24 7.82 3.28
C SER A 126 8.86 9.14 2.81
N ALA A 127 10.03 9.47 3.38
CA ALA A 127 10.88 10.54 2.87
C ALA A 127 11.49 10.21 1.50
N LEU A 128 11.49 8.93 1.11
CA LEU A 128 12.17 8.40 -0.08
C LEU A 128 11.36 8.55 -1.37
N PHE A 129 10.11 8.98 -1.28
CA PHE A 129 9.30 9.32 -2.44
C PHE A 129 8.46 10.57 -2.14
N ASP A 130 8.50 11.50 -3.08
CA ASP A 130 7.67 12.69 -3.11
C ASP A 130 6.94 12.72 -4.45
N GLU A 131 5.62 12.53 -4.41
CA GLU A 131 4.83 12.41 -5.64
C GLU A 131 4.86 13.68 -6.46
N GLU A 132 4.80 14.84 -5.82
CA GLU A 132 4.88 16.13 -6.50
C GLU A 132 6.19 16.27 -7.27
N SER A 133 7.32 15.96 -6.62
CA SER A 133 8.63 15.94 -7.26
C SER A 133 8.72 14.90 -8.38
N TYR A 134 8.17 13.71 -8.17
CA TYR A 134 8.17 12.64 -9.17
C TYR A 134 7.39 13.02 -10.42
N LEU A 135 6.19 13.59 -10.27
CA LEU A 135 5.36 14.05 -11.38
C LEU A 135 5.98 15.26 -12.08
N ALA A 136 6.64 16.15 -11.33
CA ALA A 136 7.33 17.30 -11.90
C ALA A 136 8.49 16.92 -12.83
N VAL A 137 9.15 15.78 -12.61
CA VAL A 137 10.26 15.28 -13.45
C VAL A 137 9.85 14.19 -14.44
N ASN A 138 8.64 13.63 -14.31
CA ASN A 138 8.09 12.62 -15.22
C ASN A 138 6.75 13.10 -15.80
N ALA A 139 6.83 14.03 -16.76
CA ALA A 139 5.64 14.68 -17.34
C ALA A 139 4.67 13.70 -18.05
N ASP A 140 5.19 12.61 -18.61
CA ASP A 140 4.37 11.53 -19.17
C ASP A 140 3.53 10.84 -18.10
N VAL A 141 4.11 10.63 -16.92
CA VAL A 141 3.40 10.07 -15.77
C VAL A 141 2.38 11.06 -15.23
N ALA A 142 2.72 12.36 -15.16
CA ALA A 142 1.77 13.40 -14.76
C ALA A 142 0.51 13.41 -15.64
N MET A 143 0.67 13.32 -16.96
CA MET A 143 -0.46 13.19 -17.89
C MET A 143 -1.24 11.89 -17.70
N ALA A 144 -0.55 10.78 -17.40
CA ALA A 144 -1.19 9.50 -17.15
C ALA A 144 -2.01 9.50 -15.86
N VAL A 145 -1.56 10.21 -14.82
CA VAL A 145 -2.33 10.43 -13.58
C VAL A 145 -3.52 11.36 -13.83
N GLU A 146 -3.31 12.48 -14.53
CA GLU A 146 -4.37 13.45 -14.84
C GLU A 146 -5.49 12.83 -15.70
N SER A 147 -5.14 11.92 -16.61
CA SER A 147 -6.10 11.17 -17.43
C SER A 147 -6.75 9.98 -16.70
N GLY A 148 -6.34 9.70 -15.46
CA GLY A 148 -6.84 8.58 -14.65
C GLY A 148 -6.29 7.21 -15.06
N ALA A 149 -5.27 7.15 -15.93
CA ALA A 149 -4.60 5.90 -16.29
C ALA A 149 -3.79 5.32 -15.12
N PHE A 150 -3.31 6.17 -14.21
CA PHE A 150 -2.78 5.78 -12.91
C PHE A 150 -3.50 6.52 -11.79
N ALA A 151 -3.70 5.83 -10.67
CA ALA A 151 -4.30 6.43 -9.48
C ALA A 151 -3.42 7.54 -8.86
N SER A 152 -2.11 7.45 -9.05
CA SER A 152 -1.12 8.41 -8.54
C SER A 152 0.24 8.21 -9.24
N GLY A 153 1.13 9.20 -9.15
CA GLY A 153 2.50 9.08 -9.61
C GLY A 153 3.25 8.00 -8.84
N PHE A 154 2.90 7.83 -7.56
CA PHE A 154 3.37 6.73 -6.75
C PHE A 154 2.98 5.36 -7.33
N ALA A 155 1.72 5.19 -7.75
CA ALA A 155 1.26 3.93 -8.35
C ALA A 155 2.02 3.59 -9.63
N HIS A 156 2.32 4.58 -10.47
CA HIS A 156 3.19 4.37 -11.62
C HIS A 156 4.62 3.97 -11.21
N TYR A 157 5.21 4.66 -10.23
CA TYR A 157 6.57 4.35 -9.79
C TYR A 157 6.70 2.90 -9.30
N GLU A 158 5.75 2.44 -8.50
CA GLU A 158 5.75 1.08 -7.98
C GLU A 158 5.58 0.02 -9.08
N GLN A 159 4.67 0.26 -10.02
CA GLN A 159 4.38 -0.72 -11.07
C GLN A 159 5.43 -0.72 -12.19
N PHE A 160 5.99 0.45 -12.51
CA PHE A 160 6.90 0.63 -13.66
C PHE A 160 8.14 1.45 -13.30
N GLY A 161 7.98 2.62 -12.69
CA GLY A 161 9.08 3.59 -12.55
C GLY A 161 10.34 3.07 -11.85
N ARG A 162 10.18 2.21 -10.83
CA ARG A 162 11.29 1.55 -10.11
C ARG A 162 12.08 0.55 -10.97
N PHE A 163 11.46 0.03 -12.02
CA PHE A 163 12.09 -0.87 -13.01
C PHE A 163 12.58 -0.13 -14.25
N GLU A 164 12.05 1.06 -14.52
CA GLU A 164 12.40 1.92 -15.64
C GLU A 164 13.59 2.87 -15.37
N ASN A 165 14.18 2.84 -14.16
CA ASN A 165 15.18 3.80 -13.69
C ASN A 165 14.68 5.27 -13.77
N ARG A 166 13.40 5.50 -13.49
CA ARG A 166 12.83 6.86 -13.49
C ARG A 166 13.42 7.68 -12.34
N PRO A 167 13.79 8.96 -12.57
CA PRO A 167 14.23 9.84 -11.49
C PRO A 167 13.09 10.09 -10.51
N VAL A 168 13.40 9.96 -9.22
CA VAL A 168 12.43 10.09 -8.10
C VAL A 168 12.42 11.49 -7.48
N PHE A 169 13.49 12.27 -7.72
CA PHE A 169 13.67 13.63 -7.21
C PHE A 169 14.26 14.52 -8.31
N GLN A 170 14.03 15.84 -8.23
CA GLN A 170 14.87 16.81 -8.97
C GLN A 170 16.30 16.77 -8.42
N ALA A 171 17.28 16.77 -9.33
CA ALA A 171 18.70 16.86 -8.99
C ALA A 171 19.12 18.28 -8.58
#